data_AF-A0A3Q4H9J1-F1
#
_entry.id   AF-A0A3Q4H9J1-F1
#
_cell.length_a   1.000
_cell.length_b   1.000
_cell.length_c   1.000
_cell.angle_alpha   90.00
_cell.angle_beta   90.00
_cell.angle_gamma   90.00
#
_symmetry.space_group_name_H-M   'P 1'
#
loop_
_entity.id
_entity.type
_entity.pdbx_description
1 polymer ?
#
loop_
_entity_poly.entity_id
_entity_poly.type
_entity_poly.pdbx_seq_one_letter_code
_entity_poly.pdbx_strand_id
1 'polypeptide(L)'
;MGLLPKMRLKVVVSLTMVNLFIFIIISRNINQDKSGHQKILIPSKRFWAKVAPSSAYWNRQQQILDIHSNQIFMTNHSSDIPEWLNDTSLTSNVCQPNLRVTTQVKDYNSLLPRFKDFLLYMRCRSYPIIMDQLDICKEPPFLLLAVKSLVPHFDRRQAIRQSWGKAGVLANRTVVTIFLLGNATPGDHHPDLSGMLHFENARHKDIIQWDFRDSFFNLTVKEVLFLEWIQARCSGAQFIFKDYFL
;
A
#
# COMPACT_ATOMS: atom_id res chain seq x y z
N MET A 1 71.77 -43.29 28.42
CA MET A 1 70.74 -44.34 28.31
C MET A 1 69.39 -43.64 28.39
N GLY A 2 68.69 -43.54 27.25
CA GLY A 2 67.49 -42.71 27.10
C GLY A 2 66.26 -43.31 27.78
N LEU A 3 65.50 -42.49 28.49
CA LEU A 3 64.23 -42.86 29.09
C LEU A 3 63.26 -41.67 29.05
N LEU A 4 62.71 -41.41 27.86
CA LEU A 4 61.46 -40.68 27.62
C LEU A 4 61.06 -40.96 26.16
N PRO A 5 60.07 -41.84 25.88
CA PRO A 5 58.82 -41.33 25.33
C PRO A 5 57.61 -42.28 25.52
N LYS A 6 57.16 -42.61 26.74
CA LYS A 6 55.93 -43.45 26.92
C LYS A 6 54.64 -42.64 27.17
N MET A 7 54.72 -41.43 27.72
CA MET A 7 53.50 -40.62 27.98
C MET A 7 52.95 -39.92 26.73
N ARG A 8 53.82 -39.45 25.81
CA ARG A 8 53.36 -38.77 24.59
C ARG A 8 52.69 -39.71 23.58
N LEU A 9 53.18 -40.96 23.47
CA LEU A 9 52.61 -41.94 22.55
C LEU A 9 51.20 -42.39 22.97
N LYS A 10 50.95 -42.61 24.27
CA LYS A 10 49.62 -42.99 24.76
C LYS A 10 48.56 -41.91 24.52
N VAL A 11 48.92 -40.64 24.66
CA VAL A 11 48.01 -39.50 24.41
C VAL A 11 47.73 -39.35 22.92
N VAL A 12 48.74 -39.50 22.06
CA VAL A 12 48.55 -39.48 20.60
C VAL A 12 47.68 -40.63 20.13
N VAL A 13 47.91 -41.85 20.63
CA VAL A 13 47.07 -43.02 20.31
C VAL A 13 45.63 -42.84 20.82
N SER A 14 45.43 -42.25 21.99
CA SER A 14 44.09 -41.95 22.49
C SER A 14 43.36 -40.91 21.63
N LEU A 15 44.04 -39.84 21.21
CA LEU A 15 43.48 -38.82 20.32
C LEU A 15 43.16 -39.35 18.92
N THR A 16 44.01 -40.21 18.35
CA THR A 16 43.74 -40.82 17.04
C THR A 16 42.58 -41.82 17.11
N MET A 17 42.45 -42.59 18.19
CA MET A 17 41.31 -43.49 18.39
C MET A 17 40.00 -42.73 18.61
N VAL A 18 40.02 -41.62 19.35
CA VAL A 18 38.84 -40.75 19.51
C VAL A 18 38.43 -40.13 18.17
N ASN A 19 39.38 -39.63 17.38
CA ASN A 19 39.10 -39.09 16.05
C ASN A 19 38.56 -40.17 15.10
N LEU A 20 39.07 -41.40 15.15
CA LEU A 20 38.53 -42.53 14.39
C LEU A 20 37.09 -42.86 14.79
N PHE A 21 36.79 -42.87 16.09
CA PHE A 21 35.43 -43.08 16.59
C PHE A 21 34.47 -41.97 16.13
N ILE A 22 34.90 -40.71 16.19
CA ILE A 22 34.12 -39.57 15.67
C ILE A 22 33.89 -39.74 14.16
N PHE A 23 34.91 -40.15 13.39
CA PHE A 23 34.78 -40.37 11.95
C PHE A 23 33.82 -41.52 11.63
N ILE A 24 33.84 -42.61 12.41
CA ILE A 24 32.91 -43.73 12.25
C ILE A 24 31.47 -43.31 12.59
N ILE A 25 31.26 -42.49 13.63
CA ILE A 25 29.93 -41.96 13.98
C ILE A 25 29.40 -41.04 12.87
N ILE A 26 30.23 -40.13 12.35
CA ILE A 26 29.84 -39.24 11.24
C ILE A 26 29.54 -40.05 9.97
N SER A 27 30.34 -41.06 9.66
CA SER A 27 30.15 -41.92 8.48
C SER A 27 28.89 -42.80 8.60
N ARG A 28 28.55 -43.28 9.81
CA ARG A 28 27.27 -43.98 10.06
C ARG A 28 26.06 -43.05 9.94
N ASN A 29 26.15 -41.81 10.42
CA ASN A 29 25.06 -40.84 10.27
C ASN A 29 24.85 -40.42 8.80
N ILE A 30 25.92 -40.24 8.03
CA ILE A 30 25.84 -39.93 6.59
C ILE A 30 25.18 -41.07 5.79
N ASN A 31 25.37 -42.33 6.20
CA ASN A 31 24.72 -43.46 5.53
C ASN A 31 23.25 -43.67 5.94
N GLN A 32 22.79 -43.13 7.07
CA GLN A 32 21.37 -43.21 7.45
C GLN A 32 20.50 -42.20 6.69
N ASP A 33 21.07 -41.10 6.19
CA ASP A 33 20.30 -40.08 5.43
C ASP A 33 20.13 -40.41 3.94
N LYS A 34 20.75 -41.48 3.43
CA LYS A 34 20.69 -41.86 2.00
C LYS A 34 19.67 -42.95 1.64
N SER A 35 18.77 -43.34 2.56
CA SER A 35 17.66 -44.26 2.24
C SER A 35 16.27 -43.69 2.46
N GLY A 36 16.14 -42.37 2.61
CA GLY A 36 14.86 -41.71 2.46
C GLY A 36 14.69 -41.32 1.00
N HIS A 37 13.92 -42.08 0.21
CA HIS A 37 13.34 -41.51 -1.00
C HIS A 37 12.63 -40.22 -0.57
N GLN A 38 13.21 -39.06 -0.90
CA GLN A 38 12.60 -37.78 -0.68
C GLN A 38 11.36 -37.78 -1.58
N LYS A 39 10.23 -38.28 -1.05
CA LYS A 39 8.95 -38.27 -1.75
C LYS A 39 8.69 -36.81 -2.06
N ILE A 40 8.84 -36.45 -3.33
CA ILE A 40 8.41 -35.16 -3.82
C ILE A 40 6.92 -35.12 -3.49
N LEU A 41 6.56 -34.33 -2.47
CA LEU A 41 5.18 -34.10 -2.08
C LEU A 41 4.57 -33.21 -3.15
N ILE A 42 4.17 -33.82 -4.26
CA ILE A 42 3.35 -33.16 -5.26
C ILE A 42 1.97 -32.98 -4.62
N PRO A 43 1.50 -31.75 -4.38
CA PRO A 43 0.17 -31.52 -3.86
C PRO A 43 -0.86 -32.18 -4.79
N SER A 44 -1.69 -33.07 -4.26
CA SER A 44 -2.75 -33.73 -5.04
C SER A 44 -3.82 -32.74 -5.52
N LYS A 45 -3.92 -31.59 -4.85
CA LYS A 45 -4.76 -30.47 -5.25
C LYS A 45 -3.94 -29.51 -6.11
N ARG A 46 -4.53 -29.02 -7.20
CA ARG A 46 -3.95 -27.87 -7.91
C ARG A 46 -3.71 -26.76 -6.90
N PHE A 47 -2.52 -26.16 -6.93
CA PHE A 47 -2.16 -25.02 -6.09
C PHE A 47 -3.21 -23.90 -6.20
N TRP A 48 -3.77 -23.73 -7.40
CA TRP A 48 -4.94 -22.90 -7.67
C TRP A 48 -6.22 -23.74 -7.67
N ALA A 49 -7.14 -23.46 -6.76
CA ALA A 49 -8.51 -23.99 -6.80
C ALA A 49 -9.29 -23.40 -8.00
N LYS A 50 -10.39 -24.04 -8.41
CA LYS A 50 -11.32 -23.42 -9.39
C LYS A 50 -11.76 -22.06 -8.83
N VAL A 51 -11.62 -21.01 -9.63
CA VAL A 51 -11.90 -19.63 -9.22
C VAL A 51 -13.41 -19.48 -9.01
N ALA A 52 -13.84 -19.42 -7.75
CA ALA A 52 -15.20 -19.07 -7.38
C ALA A 52 -15.28 -17.58 -7.05
N PRO A 53 -16.40 -16.90 -7.37
CA PRO A 53 -16.57 -15.50 -7.05
C PRO A 53 -16.70 -15.31 -5.53
N SER A 54 -16.01 -14.30 -4.99
CA SER A 54 -16.21 -13.92 -3.58
C SER A 54 -17.64 -13.42 -3.34
N SER A 55 -18.21 -13.75 -2.17
CA SER A 55 -19.54 -13.29 -1.76
C SER A 55 -19.56 -11.81 -1.37
N ALA A 56 -18.45 -11.29 -0.84
CA ALA A 56 -18.31 -9.89 -0.51
C ALA A 56 -18.07 -9.07 -1.79
N TYR A 57 -18.85 -8.00 -1.95
CA TYR A 57 -18.84 -7.21 -3.18
C TYR A 57 -17.46 -6.63 -3.51
N TRP A 58 -16.77 -6.04 -2.52
CA TRP A 58 -15.44 -5.46 -2.73
C TRP A 58 -14.41 -6.51 -3.16
N ASN A 59 -14.37 -7.67 -2.47
CA ASN A 59 -13.49 -8.77 -2.82
C ASN A 59 -13.76 -9.31 -4.24
N ARG A 60 -15.04 -9.38 -4.64
CA ARG A 60 -15.42 -9.77 -6.00
C ARG A 60 -14.93 -8.76 -7.03
N GLN A 61 -15.09 -7.46 -6.78
CA GLN A 61 -14.57 -6.42 -7.68
C GLN A 61 -13.04 -6.45 -7.76
N GLN A 62 -12.35 -6.64 -6.64
CA GLN A 62 -10.88 -6.78 -6.63
C GLN A 62 -10.43 -8.01 -7.42
N GLN A 63 -11.10 -9.15 -7.24
CA GLN A 63 -10.82 -10.39 -7.97
C GLN A 63 -10.98 -10.22 -9.49
N ILE A 64 -12.01 -9.49 -9.94
CA ILE A 64 -12.19 -9.14 -11.36
C ILE A 64 -11.01 -8.30 -11.86
N LEU A 65 -10.61 -7.28 -11.11
CA LEU A 65 -9.47 -6.42 -11.48
C LEU A 65 -8.14 -7.20 -11.54
N ASP A 66 -7.90 -8.09 -10.58
CA ASP A 66 -6.69 -8.92 -10.51
C ASP A 66 -6.59 -9.87 -11.71
N ILE A 67 -7.71 -10.47 -12.13
CA ILE A 67 -7.75 -11.37 -13.29
C ILE A 67 -7.53 -10.59 -14.59
N HIS A 68 -8.16 -9.42 -14.74
CA HIS A 68 -7.94 -8.57 -15.93
C HIS A 68 -6.51 -8.04 -16.02
N SER A 69 -5.88 -7.74 -14.88
CA SER A 69 -4.55 -7.11 -14.83
C SER A 69 -3.40 -8.13 -14.88
N ASN A 70 -3.65 -9.42 -14.63
CA ASN A 70 -2.62 -10.45 -14.59
C ASN A 70 -2.80 -11.48 -15.71
N GLN A 71 -1.89 -11.45 -16.68
CA GLN A 71 -1.89 -12.31 -17.85
C GLN A 71 -1.86 -13.81 -17.52
N ILE A 72 -1.30 -14.21 -16.36
CA ILE A 72 -1.19 -15.61 -15.94
C ILE A 72 -2.57 -16.22 -15.65
N PHE A 73 -3.54 -15.42 -15.18
CA PHE A 73 -4.89 -15.92 -14.94
C PHE A 73 -5.71 -16.03 -16.23
N MET A 74 -5.46 -15.17 -17.22
CA MET A 74 -6.19 -15.16 -18.49
C MET A 74 -5.78 -16.33 -19.42
N THR A 75 -4.52 -16.78 -19.39
CA THR A 75 -4.02 -17.86 -20.28
C THR A 75 -4.58 -19.25 -19.95
N ASN A 76 -5.05 -19.48 -18.72
CA ASN A 76 -5.70 -20.74 -18.32
C ASN A 76 -7.18 -20.83 -18.74
N HIS A 77 -7.80 -19.73 -19.21
CA HIS A 77 -9.24 -19.64 -19.49
C HIS A 77 -9.58 -19.46 -20.98
N SER A 78 -8.66 -19.81 -21.88
CA SER A 78 -8.81 -19.66 -23.34
C SER A 78 -9.96 -20.43 -23.99
N SER A 79 -10.71 -21.26 -23.24
CA SER A 79 -11.87 -22.01 -23.73
C SER A 79 -13.22 -21.59 -23.14
N ASP A 80 -13.28 -21.00 -21.94
CA ASP A 80 -14.52 -20.52 -21.31
C ASP A 80 -14.19 -19.44 -20.28
N ILE A 81 -14.39 -18.16 -20.65
CA ILE A 81 -14.35 -17.05 -19.70
C ILE A 81 -15.64 -17.12 -18.86
N PRO A 82 -15.56 -17.27 -17.53
CA PRO A 82 -16.76 -17.31 -16.69
C PRO A 82 -17.62 -16.05 -16.85
N GLU A 83 -18.95 -16.22 -16.90
CA GLU A 83 -19.91 -15.14 -17.18
C GLU A 83 -19.80 -13.92 -16.22
N TRP A 84 -19.33 -14.14 -14.99
CA TRP A 84 -19.08 -13.09 -14.01
C TRP A 84 -17.85 -12.21 -14.32
N LEU A 85 -16.99 -12.61 -15.26
CA LEU A 85 -15.86 -11.83 -15.79
C LEU A 85 -16.25 -10.98 -17.01
N ASN A 86 -17.40 -11.23 -17.64
CA ASN A 86 -17.90 -10.42 -18.76
C ASN A 86 -18.54 -9.08 -18.32
N ASP A 87 -18.38 -8.68 -17.04
CA ASP A 87 -18.84 -7.39 -16.55
C ASP A 87 -17.98 -6.28 -17.19
N THR A 88 -18.37 -5.91 -18.41
CA THR A 88 -17.79 -4.96 -19.37
C THR A 88 -17.88 -3.51 -18.86
N SER A 89 -17.57 -3.29 -17.58
CA SER A 89 -17.75 -2.03 -16.88
C SER A 89 -16.58 -1.04 -17.04
N LEU A 90 -15.66 -1.32 -17.95
CA LEU A 90 -14.49 -0.47 -18.23
C LEU A 90 -14.81 0.71 -19.18
N THR A 91 -16.01 0.80 -19.76
CA THR A 91 -16.33 1.76 -20.84
C THR A 91 -17.40 2.80 -20.51
N SER A 92 -18.04 2.77 -19.33
CA SER A 92 -18.98 3.83 -18.91
C SER A 92 -18.25 4.93 -18.12
N ASN A 93 -18.65 6.20 -18.31
CA ASN A 93 -18.16 7.36 -17.57
C ASN A 93 -17.92 7.04 -16.07
N VAL A 94 -16.64 6.98 -15.69
CA VAL A 94 -16.14 6.40 -14.43
C VAL A 94 -16.70 7.08 -13.17
N CYS A 95 -17.17 8.32 -13.30
CA CYS A 95 -17.71 9.14 -12.21
C CYS A 95 -19.24 9.24 -12.15
N GLN A 96 -19.96 8.48 -12.98
CA GLN A 96 -21.42 8.35 -12.86
C GLN A 96 -21.78 7.32 -11.77
N PRO A 97 -22.90 7.49 -11.06
CA PRO A 97 -23.32 6.56 -10.02
C PRO A 97 -23.62 5.17 -10.60
N ASN A 98 -22.94 4.15 -10.08
CA ASN A 98 -23.12 2.78 -10.53
C ASN A 98 -24.36 2.15 -9.87
N LEU A 99 -25.53 2.31 -10.49
CA LEU A 99 -26.79 1.77 -9.96
C LEU A 99 -26.84 0.24 -9.86
N ARG A 100 -25.95 -0.50 -10.55
CA ARG A 100 -25.89 -1.98 -10.44
C ARG A 100 -25.54 -2.46 -9.03
N VAL A 101 -24.89 -1.63 -8.21
CA VAL A 101 -24.57 -2.01 -6.81
C VAL A 101 -25.81 -2.27 -5.98
N THR A 102 -26.94 -1.66 -6.34
CA THR A 102 -28.22 -1.83 -5.63
C THR A 102 -28.76 -3.26 -5.70
N THR A 103 -28.46 -3.99 -6.79
CA THR A 103 -28.86 -5.39 -6.98
C THR A 103 -27.75 -6.37 -6.64
N GLN A 104 -26.49 -5.95 -6.82
CA GLN A 104 -25.32 -6.80 -6.62
C GLN A 104 -24.86 -6.91 -5.15
N VAL A 105 -25.20 -5.92 -4.31
CA VAL A 105 -24.85 -5.90 -2.88
C VAL A 105 -26.01 -6.42 -2.06
N LYS A 106 -25.76 -7.47 -1.27
CA LYS A 106 -26.75 -8.02 -0.35
C LYS A 106 -27.17 -6.97 0.68
N ASP A 107 -28.48 -6.87 0.93
CA ASP A 107 -29.09 -5.98 1.92
C ASP A 107 -28.73 -4.48 1.73
N TYR A 108 -28.49 -4.04 0.48
CA TYR A 108 -28.07 -2.66 0.15
C TYR A 108 -28.94 -1.57 0.82
N ASN A 109 -30.26 -1.78 0.86
CA ASN A 109 -31.19 -0.80 1.43
C ASN A 109 -30.98 -0.56 2.92
N SER A 110 -30.47 -1.54 3.66
CA SER A 110 -30.16 -1.44 5.09
C SER A 110 -28.87 -0.68 5.39
N LEU A 111 -28.03 -0.42 4.39
CA LEU A 111 -26.75 0.26 4.56
C LEU A 111 -26.94 1.75 4.92
N LEU A 112 -26.02 2.27 5.76
CA LEU A 112 -25.96 3.71 6.05
C LEU A 112 -25.65 4.50 4.76
N PRO A 113 -26.10 5.78 4.67
CA PRO A 113 -25.89 6.62 3.49
C PRO A 113 -24.42 6.69 3.03
N ARG A 114 -23.46 6.77 3.96
CA ARG A 114 -22.03 6.84 3.64
C ARG A 114 -21.51 5.61 2.89
N PHE A 115 -22.02 4.42 3.21
CA PHE A 115 -21.66 3.19 2.48
C PHE A 115 -22.32 3.12 1.11
N LYS A 116 -23.56 3.61 0.98
CA LYS A 116 -24.25 3.73 -0.30
C LYS A 116 -23.51 4.66 -1.25
N ASP A 117 -23.13 5.85 -0.77
CA ASP A 117 -22.32 6.82 -1.50
C ASP A 117 -20.99 6.20 -1.97
N PHE A 118 -20.27 5.52 -1.05
CA PHE A 118 -19.03 4.82 -1.39
C PHE A 118 -19.24 3.81 -2.52
N LEU A 119 -20.26 2.95 -2.44
CA LEU A 119 -20.51 1.90 -3.44
C LEU A 119 -20.91 2.49 -4.81
N LEU A 120 -21.72 3.56 -4.82
CA LEU A 120 -22.17 4.21 -6.05
C LEU A 120 -21.01 4.86 -6.82
N TYR A 121 -20.06 5.50 -6.10
CA TYR A 121 -18.99 6.28 -6.70
C TYR A 121 -17.60 5.66 -6.61
N MET A 122 -17.45 4.41 -6.13
CA MET A 122 -16.15 3.75 -5.91
C MET A 122 -15.22 3.69 -7.15
N ARG A 123 -15.79 3.83 -8.34
CA ARG A 123 -15.04 3.83 -9.61
C ARG A 123 -14.41 5.19 -9.89
N CYS A 124 -15.00 6.29 -9.41
CA CYS A 124 -14.49 7.64 -9.60
C CYS A 124 -13.23 7.89 -8.76
N ARG A 125 -12.09 8.03 -9.42
CA ARG A 125 -10.79 8.29 -8.77
C ARG A 125 -10.08 9.52 -9.30
N SER A 126 -10.54 10.08 -10.42
CA SER A 126 -9.97 11.29 -11.00
C SER A 126 -10.79 12.50 -10.59
N TYR A 127 -10.14 13.44 -9.92
CA TYR A 127 -10.71 14.71 -9.50
C TYR A 127 -9.73 15.83 -9.83
N PRO A 128 -10.19 16.97 -10.38
CA PRO A 128 -9.30 18.06 -10.76
C PRO A 128 -8.68 18.73 -9.53
N ILE A 129 -7.48 19.26 -9.70
CA ILE A 129 -6.81 20.09 -8.69
C ILE A 129 -7.40 21.51 -8.75
N ILE A 130 -7.83 22.02 -7.60
CA ILE A 130 -8.33 23.40 -7.42
C ILE A 130 -7.19 24.32 -7.00
N MET A 131 -6.33 23.86 -6.10
CA MET A 131 -5.15 24.61 -5.63
C MET A 131 -3.92 23.72 -5.80
N ASP A 132 -2.96 24.18 -6.62
CA ASP A 132 -1.69 23.49 -6.88
C ASP A 132 -0.49 24.35 -6.46
N GLN A 133 0.64 23.71 -6.16
CA GLN A 133 1.88 24.37 -5.75
C GLN A 133 3.04 23.91 -6.64
N LEU A 134 3.18 24.57 -7.79
CA LEU A 134 4.16 24.20 -8.82
C LEU A 134 5.62 24.42 -8.40
N ASP A 135 5.85 25.30 -7.43
CA ASP A 135 7.20 25.70 -7.03
C ASP A 135 7.83 24.78 -5.97
N ILE A 136 7.01 23.99 -5.25
CA ILE A 136 7.44 23.19 -4.08
C ILE A 136 8.53 22.17 -4.42
N CYS A 137 8.44 21.52 -5.58
CA CYS A 137 9.38 20.48 -6.01
C CYS A 137 10.20 20.86 -7.24
N LYS A 138 10.38 22.16 -7.51
CA LYS A 138 11.35 22.63 -8.52
C LYS A 138 12.76 22.10 -8.22
N GLU A 139 13.13 22.16 -6.95
CA GLU A 139 14.28 21.46 -6.41
C GLU A 139 13.78 20.25 -5.62
N PRO A 140 14.22 19.02 -5.95
CA PRO A 140 13.70 17.82 -5.30
C PRO A 140 14.09 17.81 -3.81
N PRO A 141 13.11 17.73 -2.88
CA PRO A 141 13.41 17.74 -1.47
C PRO A 141 14.01 16.40 -1.01
N PHE A 142 14.77 16.44 0.08
CA PHE A 142 15.18 15.22 0.77
C PHE A 142 13.95 14.54 1.43
N LEU A 143 13.10 15.34 2.07
CA LEU A 143 11.89 14.86 2.73
C LEU A 143 10.69 15.72 2.36
N LEU A 144 9.65 15.08 1.82
CA LEU A 144 8.33 15.67 1.64
C LEU A 144 7.40 15.19 2.77
N LEU A 145 7.01 16.11 3.64
CA LEU A 145 5.99 15.89 4.67
C LEU A 145 4.61 16.16 4.06
N ALA A 146 3.82 15.11 3.86
CA ALA A 146 2.47 15.21 3.33
C ALA A 146 1.43 14.96 4.41
N VAL A 147 0.72 16.02 4.80
CA VAL A 147 -0.21 16.00 5.93
C VAL A 147 -1.64 16.10 5.42
N LYS A 148 -2.43 15.05 5.63
CA LYS A 148 -3.86 15.09 5.32
C LYS A 148 -4.58 16.01 6.32
N SER A 149 -5.34 16.97 5.80
CA SER A 149 -6.08 17.95 6.60
C SER A 149 -7.50 18.16 6.05
N LEU A 150 -8.35 18.88 6.78
CA LEU A 150 -9.67 19.34 6.34
C LEU A 150 -9.67 20.86 6.26
N VAL A 151 -10.48 21.44 5.37
CA VAL A 151 -10.64 22.90 5.23
C VAL A 151 -10.69 23.65 6.59
N PRO A 152 -11.55 23.30 7.56
CA PRO A 152 -11.66 24.04 8.83
C PRO A 152 -10.44 23.97 9.76
N HIS A 153 -9.47 23.07 9.55
CA HIS A 153 -8.36 22.82 10.47
C HIS A 153 -7.18 23.80 10.32
N PHE A 154 -7.47 25.10 10.26
CA PHE A 154 -6.47 26.17 10.09
C PHE A 154 -5.45 26.21 11.24
N ASP A 155 -5.94 26.12 12.48
CA ASP A 155 -5.16 26.12 13.71
C ASP A 155 -4.18 24.93 13.77
N ARG A 156 -4.63 23.75 13.36
CA ARG A 156 -3.81 22.53 13.32
C ARG A 156 -2.71 22.64 12.28
N ARG A 157 -3.04 23.09 11.07
CA ARG A 157 -2.02 23.35 10.03
C ARG A 157 -0.98 24.36 10.53
N GLN A 158 -1.44 25.42 11.20
CA GLN A 158 -0.54 26.42 11.77
C GLN A 158 0.37 25.85 12.87
N ALA A 159 -0.16 25.03 13.78
CA ALA A 159 0.62 24.37 14.82
C ALA A 159 1.68 23.43 14.22
N ILE A 160 1.35 22.69 13.16
CA ILE A 160 2.29 21.80 12.45
C ILE A 160 3.42 22.62 11.81
N ARG A 161 3.11 23.73 11.13
CA ARG A 161 4.12 24.63 10.55
C ARG A 161 5.09 25.18 11.59
N GLN A 162 4.60 25.42 12.81
CA GLN A 162 5.37 25.97 13.92
C GLN A 162 6.11 24.91 14.75
N SER A 163 5.86 23.62 14.49
CA SER A 163 6.42 22.50 15.25
C SER A 163 7.12 21.50 14.33
N TRP A 164 6.70 20.23 14.34
CA TRP A 164 7.35 19.11 13.67
C TRP A 164 7.30 19.20 12.13
N GLY A 165 6.36 19.96 11.57
CA GLY A 165 6.19 20.16 10.13
C GLY A 165 6.84 21.44 9.60
N LYS A 166 7.82 22.01 10.30
CA LYS A 166 8.52 23.21 9.85
C LYS A 166 9.33 22.94 8.58
N ALA A 167 8.93 23.58 7.47
CA ALA A 167 9.66 23.53 6.20
C ALA A 167 10.96 24.36 6.24
N GLY A 168 11.95 23.96 5.46
CA GLY A 168 13.24 24.65 5.34
C GLY A 168 14.41 23.69 5.19
N VAL A 169 15.63 24.21 5.40
CA VAL A 169 16.86 23.41 5.37
C VAL A 169 17.23 22.99 6.78
N LEU A 170 17.25 21.68 7.05
CA LEU A 170 17.66 21.09 8.31
C LEU A 170 18.85 20.16 8.06
N ALA A 171 19.97 20.38 8.74
CA ALA A 171 21.19 19.59 8.58
C ALA A 171 21.62 19.41 7.10
N ASN A 172 21.60 20.51 6.32
CA ASN A 172 21.88 20.54 4.87
C ASN A 172 20.94 19.68 4.01
N ARG A 173 19.74 19.36 4.49
CA ARG A 173 18.70 18.66 3.75
C ARG A 173 17.44 19.52 3.66
N THR A 174 16.89 19.63 2.46
CA THR A 174 15.64 20.36 2.22
C THR A 174 14.44 19.53 2.66
N VAL A 175 13.63 20.08 3.55
CA VAL A 175 12.36 19.53 4.01
C VAL A 175 11.24 20.44 3.56
N VAL A 176 10.22 19.88 2.92
CA VAL A 176 9.02 20.61 2.50
C VAL A 176 7.80 19.97 3.11
N THR A 177 6.83 20.80 3.50
CA THR A 177 5.56 20.36 4.08
C THR A 177 4.43 20.79 3.17
N ILE A 178 3.49 19.88 2.91
CA ILE A 178 2.27 20.14 2.15
C ILE A 178 1.05 19.61 2.91
N PHE A 179 -0.07 20.31 2.75
CA PHE A 179 -1.36 19.94 3.31
C PHE A 179 -2.31 19.47 2.20
N LEU A 180 -2.88 18.28 2.38
CA LEU A 180 -3.76 17.62 1.40
C LEU A 180 -5.23 17.78 1.81
N LEU A 181 -5.99 18.52 1.02
CA LEU A 181 -7.39 18.84 1.28
C LEU A 181 -8.31 18.36 0.15
N GLY A 182 -9.55 18.00 0.50
CA GLY A 182 -10.68 18.00 -0.41
C GLY A 182 -11.61 19.18 -0.11
N ASN A 183 -12.78 19.20 -0.73
CA ASN A 183 -13.83 20.15 -0.46
C ASN A 183 -14.58 19.82 0.82
N ALA A 184 -14.81 20.84 1.64
CA ALA A 184 -15.81 20.83 2.69
C ALA A 184 -17.10 21.44 2.14
N THR A 185 -18.18 20.66 2.06
CA THR A 185 -19.44 21.13 1.47
C THR A 185 -20.43 21.58 2.55
N PRO A 186 -21.30 22.58 2.28
CA PRO A 186 -22.40 22.94 3.18
C PRO A 186 -23.35 21.78 3.48
N GLY A 187 -23.46 20.82 2.56
CA GLY A 187 -24.22 19.58 2.75
C GLY A 187 -23.70 18.69 3.87
N ASP A 188 -22.46 18.91 4.32
CA ASP A 188 -21.84 18.27 5.48
C ASP A 188 -21.88 19.15 6.74
N HIS A 189 -22.74 20.18 6.78
CA HIS A 189 -22.82 21.17 7.86
C HIS A 189 -21.53 21.96 8.11
N HIS A 190 -20.67 22.08 7.10
CA HIS A 190 -19.48 22.91 7.18
C HIS A 190 -19.81 24.33 6.70
N PRO A 191 -19.36 25.38 7.40
CA PRO A 191 -19.47 26.75 6.90
C PRO A 191 -18.64 26.91 5.62
N ASP A 192 -19.02 27.86 4.76
CA ASP A 192 -18.19 28.23 3.62
C ASP A 192 -16.93 28.96 4.13
N LEU A 193 -15.79 28.29 4.01
CA LEU A 193 -14.48 28.75 4.44
C LEU A 193 -13.53 28.95 3.26
N SER A 194 -14.06 28.96 2.03
CA SER A 194 -13.27 29.10 0.79
C SER A 194 -12.39 30.34 0.79
N GLY A 195 -12.94 31.50 1.18
CA GLY A 195 -12.19 32.76 1.26
C GLY A 195 -11.02 32.72 2.25
N MET A 196 -11.23 32.12 3.43
CA MET A 196 -10.16 31.94 4.43
C MET A 196 -9.09 30.96 3.93
N LEU A 197 -9.50 29.89 3.25
CA LEU A 197 -8.58 28.93 2.67
C LEU A 197 -7.72 29.54 1.54
N HIS A 198 -8.32 30.38 0.68
CA HIS A 198 -7.58 31.13 -0.33
C HIS A 198 -6.55 32.08 0.30
N PHE A 199 -6.90 32.76 1.38
CA PHE A 199 -5.97 33.62 2.11
C PHE A 199 -4.80 32.81 2.72
N GLU A 200 -5.10 31.68 3.37
CA GLU A 200 -4.07 30.79 3.91
C GLU A 200 -3.15 30.27 2.80
N ASN A 201 -3.73 29.80 1.70
CA ASN A 201 -2.97 29.33 0.55
C ASN A 201 -2.07 30.42 -0.05
N ALA A 202 -2.59 31.64 -0.19
CA ALA A 202 -1.81 32.78 -0.67
C ALA A 202 -0.64 33.11 0.26
N ARG A 203 -0.83 32.96 1.58
CA ARG A 203 0.17 33.27 2.59
C ARG A 203 1.27 32.21 2.72
N HIS A 204 0.90 30.93 2.68
CA HIS A 204 1.78 29.82 3.02
C HIS A 204 2.24 28.98 1.84
N LYS A 205 1.48 28.95 0.74
CA LYS A 205 1.83 28.22 -0.51
C LYS A 205 2.16 26.74 -0.28
N ASP A 206 1.47 26.11 0.66
CA ASP A 206 1.69 24.72 1.07
C ASP A 206 0.42 23.87 1.00
N ILE A 207 -0.64 24.36 0.35
CA ILE A 207 -1.94 23.69 0.28
C ILE A 207 -2.15 23.10 -1.11
N ILE A 208 -2.49 21.81 -1.16
CA ILE A 208 -2.97 21.13 -2.35
C ILE A 208 -4.43 20.72 -2.09
N GLN A 209 -5.33 21.18 -2.97
CA GLN A 209 -6.75 20.90 -2.86
C GLN A 209 -7.28 20.28 -4.15
N TRP A 210 -8.02 19.20 -4.02
CA TRP A 210 -8.74 18.55 -5.11
C TRP A 210 -10.25 18.71 -4.97
N ASP A 211 -10.95 18.69 -6.10
CA ASP A 211 -12.41 18.83 -6.18
C ASP A 211 -13.16 17.53 -5.85
N PHE A 212 -12.95 16.98 -4.66
CA PHE A 212 -13.72 15.84 -4.15
C PHE A 212 -14.24 16.15 -2.75
N ARG A 213 -15.40 15.59 -2.38
CA ARG A 213 -15.96 15.74 -1.03
C ARG A 213 -15.05 15.04 0.00
N ASP A 214 -14.49 15.82 0.91
CA ASP A 214 -13.57 15.31 1.92
C ASP A 214 -14.35 14.60 3.05
N SER A 215 -14.27 13.27 3.07
CA SER A 215 -14.94 12.44 4.06
C SER A 215 -14.04 11.28 4.46
N PHE A 216 -14.34 10.64 5.59
CA PHE A 216 -13.56 9.49 6.07
C PHE A 216 -13.41 8.37 5.02
N PHE A 217 -14.47 8.07 4.27
CA PHE A 217 -14.44 7.04 3.22
C PHE A 217 -13.66 7.48 1.97
N ASN A 218 -13.52 8.79 1.75
CA ASN A 218 -12.76 9.36 0.63
C ASN A 218 -11.29 9.61 0.97
N LEU A 219 -10.81 9.22 2.15
CA LEU A 219 -9.38 9.30 2.49
C LEU A 219 -8.49 8.46 1.56
N THR A 220 -9.04 7.39 0.98
CA THR A 220 -8.35 6.58 -0.04
C THR A 220 -8.29 7.30 -1.38
N VAL A 221 -9.34 8.04 -1.76
CA VAL A 221 -9.30 8.91 -2.95
C VAL A 221 -8.23 9.98 -2.78
N LYS A 222 -8.20 10.64 -1.61
CA LYS A 222 -7.14 11.61 -1.26
C LYS A 222 -5.73 11.00 -1.39
N GLU A 223 -5.57 9.73 -1.00
CA GLU A 223 -4.30 9.02 -1.13
C GLU A 223 -3.89 8.83 -2.60
N VAL A 224 -4.81 8.32 -3.42
CA VAL A 224 -4.54 8.06 -4.84
C VAL A 224 -4.18 9.37 -5.56
N LEU A 225 -4.96 10.43 -5.33
CA LEU A 225 -4.72 11.75 -5.90
C LEU A 225 -3.36 12.33 -5.49
N PHE A 226 -2.97 12.12 -4.23
CA PHE A 226 -1.65 12.52 -3.74
C PHE A 226 -0.51 11.74 -4.42
N LEU A 227 -0.65 10.43 -4.58
CA LEU A 227 0.33 9.60 -5.29
C LEU A 227 0.49 10.03 -6.75
N GLU A 228 -0.62 10.31 -7.44
CA GLU A 228 -0.62 10.86 -8.80
C GLU A 228 0.10 12.22 -8.85
N TRP A 229 -0.15 13.09 -7.89
CA TRP A 229 0.51 14.39 -7.80
C TRP A 229 2.01 14.27 -7.54
N ILE A 230 2.46 13.37 -6.65
CA ILE A 230 3.89 13.11 -6.45
C ILE A 230 4.54 12.67 -7.75
N GLN A 231 3.92 11.72 -8.46
CA GLN A 231 4.47 11.21 -9.70
C GLN A 231 4.59 12.32 -10.77
N ALA A 232 3.60 13.22 -10.84
CA ALA A 232 3.56 14.30 -11.83
C ALA A 232 4.41 15.53 -11.46
N ARG A 233 4.52 15.87 -10.17
CA ARG A 233 5.11 17.14 -9.69
C ARG A 233 6.39 16.97 -8.88
N CYS A 234 6.56 15.84 -8.19
CA CYS A 234 7.60 15.67 -7.17
C CYS A 234 8.29 14.29 -7.22
N SER A 235 8.53 13.76 -8.44
CA SER A 235 9.11 12.43 -8.63
C SER A 235 10.54 12.28 -8.11
N GLY A 236 11.26 13.38 -7.88
CA GLY A 236 12.62 13.39 -7.36
C GLY A 236 12.76 13.42 -5.84
N ALA A 237 11.67 13.49 -5.06
CA ALA A 237 11.74 13.48 -3.61
C ALA A 237 12.36 12.16 -3.11
N GLN A 238 13.34 12.23 -2.19
CA GLN A 238 14.02 11.03 -1.71
C GLN A 238 13.17 10.23 -0.72
N PHE A 239 12.50 10.93 0.20
CA PHE A 239 11.61 10.34 1.19
C PHE A 239 10.29 11.11 1.26
N ILE A 240 9.23 10.37 1.52
CA ILE A 240 7.90 10.92 1.75
C ILE A 240 7.44 10.41 3.11
N PHE A 241 7.10 11.34 3.99
CA PHE A 241 6.44 11.01 5.24
C PHE A 241 4.99 11.46 5.13
N LYS A 242 4.07 10.56 5.46
CA LYS A 242 2.64 10.81 5.38
C LYS A 242 2.02 10.71 6.76
N ASP A 243 1.22 11.72 7.11
CA ASP A 243 0.49 11.75 8.38
C ASP A 243 -0.99 12.16 8.20
N TYR A 244 -1.80 11.80 9.19
CA TYR A 244 -3.18 12.23 9.34
C TYR A 244 -3.36 12.81 10.74
N PHE A 245 -3.43 14.13 10.82
CA PHE A 245 -3.56 14.81 12.11
C PHE A 245 -5.04 15.12 12.42
N LEU A 246 -5.59 14.30 13.34
CA LEU A 246 -6.98 14.34 13.83
C LEU A 246 -7.29 15.46 14.82
#